data_AF-A0ABD4KY09-F1
#
_entry.id   AF-A0ABD4KY09-F1
#
_cell.length_a   1.000
_cell.length_b   1.000
_cell.length_c   1.000
_cell.angle_alpha   90.00
_cell.angle_beta   90.00
_cell.angle_gamma   90.00
#
_symmetry.space_group_name_H-M   'P 1'
#
loop_
_entity.id
_entity.type
_entity.pdbx_description
1 polymer ?
#
loop_
_entity_poly.entity_id
_entity_poly.type
_entity_poly.pdbx_seq_one_letter_code
_entity_poly.pdbx_strand_id
1 'polypeptide(L)'
;RGFHRSEIARRLSVSTGSVEMLISSVTGLVEWRKRCKHESKRRRYKCLILRYRHNNPLRIRKEIRRDCYAAFYWLYHHEPEWLESVLPKPSHPHQQKRSAK
;
A
#
# COMPACT_ATOMS: atom_id res chain seq x y z
N ARG A 1 -8.77 -7.05 -4.83
CA ARG A 1 -10.20 -6.91 -5.22
C ARG A 1 -10.91 -6.23 -4.03
N GLY A 2 -11.91 -5.36 -4.25
CA GLY A 2 -12.70 -4.78 -3.14
C GLY A 2 -13.58 -5.84 -2.48
N PHE A 3 -14.41 -5.49 -1.49
CA PHE A 3 -15.40 -6.43 -0.96
C PHE A 3 -16.22 -7.03 -2.09
N HIS A 4 -16.24 -8.36 -2.14
CA HIS A 4 -16.97 -9.09 -3.17
C HIS A 4 -18.46 -8.76 -3.03
N ARG A 5 -19.16 -8.54 -4.14
CA ARG A 5 -20.57 -8.15 -4.10
C ARG A 5 -21.42 -9.22 -3.39
N SER A 6 -21.07 -10.51 -3.57
CA SER A 6 -21.69 -11.62 -2.86
C SER A 6 -21.51 -11.55 -1.34
N GLU A 7 -20.37 -11.05 -0.85
CA GLU A 7 -20.14 -10.90 0.58
C GLU A 7 -20.97 -9.74 1.16
N ILE A 8 -21.17 -8.67 0.38
CA ILE A 8 -22.05 -7.57 0.76
C ILE A 8 -23.51 -8.07 0.81
N ALA A 9 -23.92 -8.80 -0.22
CA ALA A 9 -25.24 -9.42 -0.30
C ALA A 9 -25.51 -10.33 0.90
N ARG A 10 -24.55 -11.20 1.23
CA ARG A 10 -24.61 -12.09 2.39
C ARG A 10 -24.75 -11.33 3.71
N ARG A 11 -23.96 -10.26 3.93
CA ARG A 11 -24.01 -9.48 5.18
C ARG A 11 -25.29 -8.66 5.34
N LEU A 12 -25.85 -8.18 4.24
CA LEU A 12 -27.06 -7.36 4.23
C LEU A 12 -28.33 -8.20 4.05
N SER A 13 -28.21 -9.53 3.93
CA SER A 13 -29.33 -10.45 3.67
C SER A 13 -30.16 -10.06 2.44
N VAL A 14 -29.48 -9.61 1.38
CA VAL A 14 -30.09 -9.24 0.09
C VAL A 14 -29.51 -10.08 -1.04
N SER A 15 -30.15 -10.07 -2.20
CA SER A 15 -29.60 -10.73 -3.39
C SER A 15 -28.37 -10.01 -3.93
N THR A 16 -27.47 -10.75 -4.59
CA THR A 16 -26.34 -10.14 -5.31
C THR A 16 -26.81 -9.17 -6.40
N GLY A 17 -27.93 -9.47 -7.07
CA GLY A 17 -28.52 -8.59 -8.08
C GLY A 17 -28.98 -7.24 -7.50
N SER A 18 -29.58 -7.25 -6.30
CA SER A 18 -29.96 -6.01 -5.59
C SER A 18 -28.73 -5.13 -5.29
N VAL A 19 -27.61 -5.75 -4.89
CA VAL A 19 -26.35 -5.03 -4.66
C VAL A 19 -25.82 -4.41 -5.97
N GLU A 20 -25.92 -5.13 -7.08
CA GLU A 20 -25.50 -4.64 -8.40
C GLU A 20 -26.36 -3.49 -8.91
N MET A 21 -27.69 -3.59 -8.75
CA MET A 21 -28.60 -2.50 -9.08
C MET A 21 -28.26 -1.25 -8.26
N LEU A 22 -28.12 -1.37 -6.93
CA LEU A 22 -27.80 -0.22 -6.07
C LEU A 22 -26.45 0.42 -6.41
N ILE A 23 -25.42 -0.39 -6.68
CA ILE A 23 -24.12 0.13 -7.10
C ILE A 23 -24.23 0.92 -8.40
N SER A 24 -25.12 0.52 -9.31
CA SER A 24 -25.28 1.14 -10.62
C SER A 24 -26.24 2.33 -10.58
N SER A 25 -27.26 2.30 -9.72
CA SER A 25 -28.30 3.33 -9.63
C SER A 25 -27.91 4.50 -8.74
N VAL A 26 -27.02 4.30 -7.76
CA VAL A 26 -26.57 5.37 -6.86
C VAL A 26 -25.38 6.09 -7.48
N THR A 27 -25.62 7.30 -7.97
CA THR A 27 -24.60 8.19 -8.52
C THR A 27 -23.42 8.35 -7.56
N GLY A 28 -22.20 8.18 -8.06
CA GLY A 28 -20.97 8.31 -7.27
C GLY A 28 -20.59 7.09 -6.42
N LEU A 29 -21.45 6.09 -6.24
CA LEU A 29 -21.15 4.93 -5.40
C LEU A 29 -20.01 4.07 -5.97
N VAL A 30 -19.90 3.96 -7.29
CA VAL A 30 -18.77 3.28 -7.96
C VAL A 30 -17.44 3.97 -7.63
N GLU A 31 -17.37 5.29 -7.74
CA GLU A 31 -16.17 6.07 -7.43
C GLU A 31 -15.84 6.02 -5.93
N TRP A 32 -16.86 6.11 -5.08
CA TRP A 32 -16.68 5.91 -3.65
C TRP A 32 -16.07 4.55 -3.32
N ARG A 33 -16.54 3.47 -3.95
CA ARG A 33 -15.97 2.12 -3.76
C ARG A 33 -14.53 2.03 -4.24
N LYS A 34 -14.19 2.68 -5.37
CA LYS A 34 -12.80 2.77 -5.85
C LYS A 34 -11.92 3.52 -4.85
N ARG A 35 -12.39 4.65 -4.31
CA ARG A 35 -11.70 5.41 -3.26
C ARG A 35 -11.48 4.57 -1.99
N CYS A 36 -12.52 3.92 -1.48
CA CYS A 36 -12.41 3.03 -0.32
C CYS A 36 -11.37 1.92 -0.53
N LYS A 37 -11.33 1.31 -1.72
CA LYS A 37 -10.32 0.31 -2.09
C LYS A 37 -8.92 0.91 -2.12
N HIS A 38 -8.76 2.09 -2.72
CA HIS A 38 -7.49 2.80 -2.79
C HIS A 38 -6.96 3.10 -1.39
N GLU A 39 -7.78 3.72 -0.53
CA GLU A 39 -7.43 4.05 0.86
C GLU A 39 -7.10 2.80 1.70
N SER A 40 -7.85 1.71 1.52
CA SER A 40 -7.55 0.45 2.21
C SER A 40 -6.19 -0.12 1.79
N LYS A 41 -5.87 -0.06 0.49
CA LYS A 41 -4.57 -0.50 -0.04
C LYS A 41 -3.44 0.38 0.50
N ARG A 42 -3.64 1.70 0.49
CA ARG A 42 -2.73 2.71 1.07
C ARG A 42 -2.39 2.37 2.52
N ARG A 43 -3.40 2.23 3.39
CA ARG A 43 -3.21 1.89 4.81
C ARG A 43 -2.45 0.58 4.98
N ARG A 44 -2.83 -0.47 4.25
CA ARG A 44 -2.16 -1.77 4.32
C ARG A 44 -0.68 -1.66 3.97
N TYR A 45 -0.33 -0.95 2.90
CA TYR A 45 1.06 -0.79 2.48
C TYR A 45 1.87 0.08 3.43
N LYS A 46 1.29 1.17 3.94
CA LYS A 46 1.92 1.99 4.98
C LYS A 46 2.22 1.15 6.23
N CYS A 47 1.25 0.39 6.73
CA CYS A 47 1.45 -0.50 7.86
C CYS A 47 2.52 -1.57 7.61
N LEU A 48 2.58 -2.13 6.40
CA LEU A 48 3.58 -3.13 6.04
C LEU A 48 5.00 -2.55 6.12
N ILE A 49 5.23 -1.36 5.55
CA ILE A 49 6.54 -0.69 5.61
C ILE A 49 6.91 -0.34 7.05
N LEU A 50 5.97 0.23 7.82
CA LEU A 50 6.21 0.59 9.23
C LEU A 50 6.56 -0.64 10.07
N ARG A 51 5.81 -1.74 9.92
CA ARG A 51 6.08 -3.00 10.64
C ARG A 51 7.41 -3.60 10.24
N TYR A 52 7.73 -3.61 8.94
CA TYR A 52 9.02 -4.12 8.47
C TYR A 52 10.18 -3.34 9.09
N ARG A 53 10.10 -2.01 9.11
CA ARG A 53 11.10 -1.15 9.74
C ARG A 53 11.21 -1.36 11.24
N HIS A 54 10.09 -1.50 11.93
CA HIS A 54 10.07 -1.77 13.36
C HIS A 54 10.77 -3.09 13.69
N ASN A 55 10.49 -4.14 12.91
CA ASN A 55 11.09 -5.46 13.11
C ASN A 55 12.55 -5.55 12.64
N ASN A 56 12.99 -4.62 11.78
CA ASN A 56 14.31 -4.65 11.17
C ASN A 56 14.97 -3.26 11.17
N PRO A 57 15.33 -2.71 12.35
CA PRO A 57 15.77 -1.32 12.48
C PRO A 57 17.08 -1.00 11.75
N LEU A 58 17.92 -2.01 11.47
CA LEU A 58 19.22 -1.86 10.81
C LEU A 58 19.16 -1.99 9.28
N ARG A 59 18.01 -2.38 8.71
CA ARG A 59 17.91 -2.63 7.26
C ARG A 59 17.98 -1.32 6.49
N ILE A 60 18.75 -1.33 5.41
CA ILE A 60 18.92 -0.18 4.54
C ILE A 60 17.80 -0.09 3.51
N ARG A 61 17.63 1.10 2.91
CA ARG A 61 16.59 1.38 1.91
C ARG A 61 16.51 0.33 0.79
N LYS A 62 17.66 -0.18 0.32
CA LYS A 62 17.74 -1.20 -0.74
C LYS A 62 17.07 -2.52 -0.33
N GLU A 63 17.23 -2.92 0.92
CA GLU A 63 16.66 -4.15 1.46
C GLU A 63 15.15 -3.99 1.66
N ILE A 64 14.71 -2.85 2.21
CA ILE A 64 13.27 -2.53 2.34
C ILE A 64 12.60 -2.55 0.96
N ARG A 65 13.23 -1.96 -0.06
CA ARG A 65 12.71 -1.98 -1.44
C ARG A 65 12.61 -3.40 -2.00
N ARG A 66 13.59 -4.27 -1.74
CA ARG A 66 13.58 -5.66 -2.21
C ARG A 66 12.49 -6.47 -1.51
N ASP A 67 12.46 -6.41 -0.18
CA ASP A 67 11.63 -7.29 0.64
C ASP A 67 10.16 -6.84 0.66
N CYS A 68 9.92 -5.54 0.48
CA CYS A 68 8.58 -4.94 0.44
C CYS A 68 8.22 -4.39 -0.95
N TYR A 69 8.74 -4.97 -2.04
CA TYR A 69 8.70 -4.40 -3.39
C TYR A 69 7.34 -3.86 -3.83
N ALA A 70 6.28 -4.67 -3.72
CA ALA A 70 4.94 -4.26 -4.15
C ALA A 70 4.39 -3.07 -3.37
N ALA A 71 4.63 -3.02 -2.05
CA ALA A 71 4.21 -1.91 -1.20
C ALA A 71 5.07 -0.67 -1.47
N PHE A 72 6.39 -0.85 -1.56
CA PHE A 72 7.35 0.20 -1.83
C PHE A 72 7.04 0.90 -3.15
N TYR A 73 6.92 0.16 -4.24
CA TYR A 73 6.69 0.73 -5.57
C TYR A 73 5.35 1.46 -5.65
N TRP A 74 4.30 0.90 -5.05
CA TRP A 74 2.99 1.55 -5.04
C TRP A 74 3.00 2.86 -4.22
N LEU A 75 3.64 2.85 -3.06
CA LEU A 75 3.78 4.05 -2.22
C LEU A 75 4.69 5.09 -2.86
N TYR A 76 5.72 4.68 -3.59
CA TYR A 76 6.58 5.60 -4.34
C TYR A 76 5.77 6.41 -5.36
N HIS A 77 4.82 5.77 -6.05
CA HIS A 77 3.98 6.43 -7.05
C HIS A 77 2.81 7.23 -6.49
N HIS A 78 2.34 6.94 -5.27
CA HIS A 78 1.08 7.50 -4.75
C HIS A 78 1.27 8.31 -3.47
N GLU A 79 2.35 8.08 -2.73
CA GLU A 79 2.65 8.68 -1.43
C GLU A 79 4.18 8.93 -1.28
N PRO A 80 4.85 9.59 -2.24
CA PRO A 80 6.31 9.71 -2.27
C PRO A 80 6.86 10.43 -1.03
N GLU A 81 6.25 11.55 -0.64
CA GLU A 81 6.67 12.35 0.52
C GLU A 81 6.59 11.55 1.82
N TRP A 82 5.48 10.82 2.00
CA TRP A 82 5.31 9.94 3.15
C TRP A 82 6.36 8.83 3.12
N LEU A 83 6.58 8.19 1.96
CA LEU A 83 7.55 7.11 1.82
C LEU A 83 8.97 7.59 2.14
N GLU A 84 9.38 8.76 1.65
CA GLU A 84 10.67 9.36 2.00
C GLU A 84 10.80 9.65 3.49
N SER A 85 9.75 10.20 4.12
CA SER A 85 9.77 10.52 5.55
C SER A 85 9.96 9.29 6.45
N VAL A 86 9.51 8.12 5.99
CA VAL A 86 9.61 6.88 6.76
C VAL A 86 10.83 6.05 6.39
N LEU A 87 11.55 6.32 5.31
CA LEU A 87 12.69 5.47 4.95
C LEU A 87 13.94 5.85 5.76
N PRO A 88 14.83 4.88 6.05
CA PRO A 88 16.12 5.18 6.64
C PRO A 88 16.87 6.20 5.78
N LYS A 89 17.59 7.11 6.44
CA LYS A 89 18.44 8.07 5.75
C LYS A 89 19.40 7.32 4.80
N PRO A 90 19.68 7.87 3.60
CA PRO A 90 20.66 7.27 2.70
C PRO A 90 21.97 7.04 3.45
N SER A 91 22.45 5.80 3.48
CA SER A 91 23.81 5.52 3.94
C SER A 91 24.77 6.24 3.00
N HIS A 92 25.59 7.15 3.53
CA HIS A 92 26.65 7.78 2.74
C HIS A 92 27.44 6.69 2.02
N PRO A 93 27.76 6.86 0.72
CA PRO A 93 28.64 5.93 0.04
C PRO A 93 29.91 5.82 0.88
N HIS A 94 30.18 4.64 1.41
CA HIS A 94 31.45 4.37 2.07
C HIS A 94 32.49 4.68 1.01
N GLN A 95 33.25 5.76 1.19
CA GLN A 95 34.41 6.04 0.35
C GLN A 95 35.28 4.80 0.46
N GLN A 96 35.22 3.92 -0.55
CA GLN A 96 36.20 2.86 -0.67
C GLN A 96 37.52 3.60 -0.78
N LYS A 97 38.28 3.63 0.32
CA LYS A 97 39.70 3.96 0.25
C LYS A 97 40.25 2.93 -0.72
N ARG A 98 40.48 3.36 -1.96
CA ARG A 98 41.24 2.60 -2.94
C ARG A 98 42.58 2.35 -2.27
N SER A 99 42.80 1.16 -1.75
CA SER A 99 44.13 0.73 -1.35
C SER A 99 44.97 0.77 -2.62
N ALA A 100 45.82 1.79 -2.72
CA ALA A 100 46.85 1.85 -3.75
C ALA A 100 47.73 0.62 -3.57
N LYS A 101 47.91 -0.14 -4.65
CA LYS A 101 48.88 -1.22 -4.74
C LYS A 101 49.99 -0.76 -5.67
#